data_AF-A0A8J8GQ68-F1
#
_entry.id   AF-A0A8J8GQ68-F1
#
_cell.length_a   1.000
_cell.length_b   1.000
_cell.length_c   1.000
_cell.angle_alpha   90.00
_cell.angle_beta   90.00
_cell.angle_gamma   90.00
#
_symmetry.space_group_name_H-M   'P 1'
#
loop_
_entity.id
_entity.type
_entity.pdbx_description
1 polymer ?
#
loop_
_entity_poly.entity_id
_entity_poly.type
_entity_poly.pdbx_seq_one_letter_code
_entity_poly.pdbx_strand_id
1 'polypeptide(L)'
;LMISGIALRLAMCVVANTVSFWLRMPMPMFAMTAWQVGELARYPLGIYGFGLRFLLGAAAPFAFAGFFPAAWLLDRGGYAWLGILTPVVAAAWWFFAVRLFRRGLRRYESAGH
;
A
#
# COMPACT_ATOMS: atom_id res chain seq x y z
N LEU A 1 -6.89 1.29 14.70
CA LEU A 1 -5.78 0.48 14.15
C LEU A 1 -6.22 -0.42 13.00
N MET A 2 -7.26 -1.24 13.15
CA MET A 2 -7.75 -2.07 12.02
C MET A 2 -8.35 -1.23 10.88
N ILE A 3 -9.17 -0.22 11.20
CA ILE A 3 -9.76 0.68 10.19
C ILE A 3 -8.67 1.42 9.39
N SER A 4 -7.60 1.88 10.06
CA SER A 4 -6.46 2.51 9.39
C SER A 4 -5.70 1.53 8.48
N GLY A 5 -5.60 0.25 8.87
CA GLY A 5 -5.01 -0.79 8.02
C GLY A 5 -5.85 -1.04 6.75
N ILE A 6 -7.17 -1.08 6.89
CA ILE A 6 -8.11 -1.21 5.76
C ILE A 6 -7.99 0.01 4.84
N ALA A 7 -8.01 1.22 5.39
CA ALA A 7 -7.87 2.46 4.62
C ALA A 7 -6.54 2.51 3.85
N LEU A 8 -5.44 2.08 4.47
CA LEU A 8 -4.13 1.98 3.81
C LEU A 8 -4.17 0.95 2.66
N ARG A 9 -4.77 -0.22 2.87
CA ARG A 9 -4.94 -1.24 1.81
C ARG A 9 -5.73 -0.68 0.62
N LEU A 10 -6.81 0.04 0.89
CA LEU A 10 -7.60 0.71 -0.15
C LEU A 10 -6.79 1.78 -0.89
N ALA A 11 -6.04 2.62 -0.17
CA ALA A 11 -5.16 3.62 -0.79
C ALA A 11 -4.17 3.00 -1.78
N MET A 12 -3.58 1.86 -1.40
CA MET A 12 -2.63 1.14 -2.24
C MET A 12 -3.29 0.57 -3.49
N CYS A 13 -4.49 -0.01 -3.37
CA CYS A 13 -5.27 -0.47 -4.52
C CYS A 13 -5.57 0.68 -5.48
N VAL A 14 -5.93 1.86 -4.97
CA VAL A 14 -6.18 3.04 -5.79
C VAL A 14 -4.91 3.46 -6.53
N VAL A 15 -3.76 3.55 -5.85
CA VAL A 15 -2.48 3.89 -6.49
C VAL A 15 -2.15 2.90 -7.60
N ALA A 16 -2.22 1.61 -7.29
CA ALA A 16 -1.92 0.53 -8.23
C ALA A 16 -2.82 0.56 -9.47
N ASN A 17 -4.12 0.82 -9.32
CA ASN A 17 -5.05 0.90 -10.44
C ASN A 17 -4.99 2.24 -11.19
N THR A 18 -4.57 3.33 -10.54
CA THR A 18 -4.42 4.62 -11.22
C THR A 18 -3.33 4.56 -12.29
N VAL A 19 -2.30 3.72 -12.09
CA VAL A 19 -1.21 3.53 -13.04
C VAL A 19 -1.71 3.10 -14.43
N SER A 20 -2.84 2.39 -14.48
CA SER A 20 -3.52 1.98 -15.73
C SER A 20 -3.97 3.15 -16.61
N PHE A 21 -4.16 4.35 -16.06
CA PHE A 21 -4.51 5.53 -16.86
C PHE A 21 -3.35 6.03 -17.73
N TRP A 22 -2.10 5.74 -17.35
CA TRP A 22 -0.92 6.08 -18.14
C TRP A 22 -0.43 4.91 -18.99
N LEU A 23 -0.46 3.70 -18.44
CA LEU A 23 -0.12 2.49 -19.19
C LEU A 23 -1.36 1.99 -19.93
N ARG A 24 -1.44 2.29 -21.24
CA ARG A 24 -2.45 1.75 -22.17
C ARG A 24 -2.19 0.27 -22.46
N MET A 25 -2.28 -0.55 -21.42
CA MET A 25 -2.14 -2.01 -21.50
C MET A 25 -3.53 -2.66 -21.52
N PRO A 26 -3.74 -3.78 -22.25
CA PRO A 26 -5.03 -4.47 -22.29
C PRO A 26 -5.51 -4.98 -20.94
N MET A 27 -4.58 -5.21 -20.00
CA MET A 27 -4.85 -5.69 -18.65
C MET A 27 -4.01 -4.87 -17.65
N PRO A 28 -4.50 -4.60 -16.43
CA PRO A 28 -3.79 -3.78 -15.44
C PRO A 28 -2.66 -4.58 -14.77
N MET A 29 -1.62 -4.88 -15.54
CA MET A 29 -0.45 -5.68 -15.14
C MET A 29 0.19 -5.14 -13.85
N PHE A 30 0.29 -3.82 -13.73
CA PHE A 30 0.87 -3.18 -12.55
C PHE A 30 0.06 -3.47 -11.27
N ALA A 31 -1.27 -3.44 -11.36
CA ALA A 31 -2.12 -3.74 -10.22
C ALA A 31 -2.04 -5.21 -9.80
N MET A 32 -1.88 -6.12 -10.77
CA MET A 32 -1.65 -7.54 -10.50
C MET A 32 -0.31 -7.78 -9.80
N THR A 33 0.77 -7.15 -10.25
CA THR A 33 2.08 -7.25 -9.59
C THR A 33 2.04 -6.68 -8.18
N ALA A 34 1.39 -5.54 -7.98
CA ALA A 34 1.22 -4.95 -6.64
C ALA A 34 0.47 -5.89 -5.68
N TRP A 35 -0.51 -6.64 -6.19
CA TRP A 35 -1.20 -7.69 -5.43
C TRP A 35 -0.27 -8.83 -5.02
N GLN A 36 0.55 -9.33 -5.94
CA GLN A 36 1.53 -10.38 -5.64
C GLN A 36 2.55 -9.92 -4.58
N VAL A 37 3.05 -8.69 -4.69
CA VAL A 37 3.93 -8.09 -3.67
C VAL A 37 3.23 -7.96 -2.31
N GLY A 38 1.93 -7.64 -2.32
CA GLY A 38 1.13 -7.59 -1.10
C GLY A 38 0.95 -8.94 -0.41
N GLU A 39 1.00 -10.06 -1.15
CA GLU A 39 1.01 -11.40 -0.58
C GLU A 39 2.34 -11.71 0.12
N LEU A 40 3.47 -11.25 -0.42
CA LEU A 40 4.78 -11.40 0.24
C LEU A 40 4.82 -10.70 1.60
N ALA A 41 4.08 -9.61 1.76
CA ALA A 41 4.02 -8.89 3.04
C ALA A 41 3.26 -9.62 4.15
N ARG A 42 2.56 -10.73 3.85
CA ARG A 42 1.95 -11.59 4.87
C ARG A 42 2.99 -12.36 5.67
N TYR A 43 4.17 -12.57 5.09
CA TYR A 43 5.27 -13.23 5.76
C TYR A 43 6.05 -12.24 6.64
N PRO A 44 6.56 -12.69 7.80
CA PRO A 44 7.29 -11.81 8.71
C PRO A 44 8.52 -11.23 8.00
N LEU A 45 8.70 -9.91 8.09
CA LEU A 45 9.85 -9.20 7.50
C LEU A 45 11.21 -9.80 7.92
N GLY A 46 11.24 -10.50 9.06
CA GLY A 46 12.34 -11.29 9.59
C GLY A 46 13.08 -12.17 8.57
N ILE A 47 12.35 -12.84 7.67
CA ILE A 47 12.94 -13.79 6.71
C ILE A 47 13.54 -13.14 5.46
N TYR A 48 13.28 -11.84 5.26
CA TYR A 48 13.70 -11.13 4.07
C TYR A 48 14.98 -10.32 4.29
N GLY A 49 15.81 -10.22 3.26
CA GLY A 49 17.00 -9.37 3.25
C GLY A 49 16.67 -7.87 3.34
N PHE A 50 17.67 -7.05 3.65
CA PHE A 50 17.52 -5.61 3.92
C PHE A 50 16.76 -4.85 2.81
N GLY A 51 17.05 -5.13 1.54
CA GLY A 51 16.40 -4.47 0.41
C GLY A 51 14.89 -4.74 0.34
N LEU A 52 14.46 -6.00 0.52
CA LEU A 52 13.06 -6.35 0.47
C LEU A 52 12.31 -5.90 1.74
N ARG A 53 12.99 -5.88 2.90
CA ARG A 53 12.46 -5.25 4.12
C ARG A 53 12.16 -3.77 3.91
N PHE A 54 13.05 -3.03 3.25
CA PHE A 54 12.85 -1.62 2.97
C PHE A 54 11.71 -1.40 1.95
N LEU A 55 11.64 -2.21 0.90
CA LEU A 55 10.54 -2.16 -0.08
C LEU A 55 9.17 -2.42 0.57
N LEU A 56 9.04 -3.50 1.34
CA LEU A 56 7.77 -3.90 1.96
C LEU A 56 7.41 -3.04 3.18
N GLY A 57 8.40 -2.50 3.89
CA GLY A 57 8.22 -1.69 5.09
C GLY A 57 8.05 -0.20 4.83
N ALA A 58 8.89 0.39 3.97
CA ALA A 58 8.95 1.84 3.76
C ALA A 58 8.35 2.28 2.41
N ALA A 59 8.65 1.57 1.32
CA ALA A 59 8.23 2.02 -0.02
C ALA A 59 6.76 1.74 -0.33
N ALA A 60 6.23 0.61 0.13
CA ALA A 60 4.87 0.19 -0.20
C ALA A 60 4.03 -0.13 1.04
N PRO A 61 4.16 0.64 2.13
CA PRO A 61 3.99 0.27 3.55
C PRO A 61 3.07 -0.93 3.89
N PHE A 62 3.33 -2.11 3.34
CA PHE A 62 2.46 -3.28 3.49
C PHE A 62 2.59 -3.84 4.90
N ALA A 63 3.75 -3.67 5.52
CA ALA A 63 4.00 -4.01 6.91
C ALA A 63 3.07 -3.25 7.88
N PHE A 64 2.72 -2.00 7.58
CA PHE A 64 1.75 -1.19 8.35
C PHE A 64 0.31 -1.64 8.15
N ALA A 65 -0.02 -2.24 7.01
CA ALA A 65 -1.37 -2.75 6.77
C ALA A 65 -1.68 -4.06 7.52
N GLY A 66 -0.68 -4.92 7.77
CA GLY A 66 -0.92 -6.26 8.33
C GLY A 66 -0.05 -6.65 9.53
N PHE A 67 1.26 -6.37 9.48
CA PHE A 67 2.21 -6.89 10.48
C PHE A 67 2.14 -6.11 11.80
N PHE A 68 2.08 -4.78 11.75
CA PHE A 68 2.05 -3.94 12.95
C PHE A 68 0.79 -4.06 13.81
N PRO A 69 -0.45 -4.10 13.26
CA PRO A 69 -1.63 -4.35 14.10
C PRO A 69 -1.62 -5.74 14.73
N ALA A 70 -1.08 -6.76 14.05
CA ALA A 70 -0.91 -8.09 14.61
C ALA A 70 0.19 -8.15 15.70
N ALA A 71 1.30 -7.42 15.51
CA ALA A 71 2.37 -7.32 16.48
C ALA A 71 1.95 -6.55 17.75
N TRP A 72 1.07 -5.56 17.61
CA TRP A 72 0.44 -4.87 18.74
C TRP A 72 -0.51 -5.79 19.51
N LEU A 73 -1.28 -6.63 18.80
CA LEU A 73 -2.18 -7.61 19.43
C LEU A 73 -1.42 -8.75 20.13
N LEU A 74 -0.25 -9.13 19.65
CA LEU A 74 0.59 -10.20 20.21
C LEU A 74 1.50 -9.76 21.38
N ASP A 75 1.40 -8.51 21.83
CA ASP A 75 2.14 -7.92 22.97
C ASP A 75 3.67 -8.20 22.97
N ARG A 76 4.28 -8.21 21.78
CA ARG A 76 5.75 -8.21 21.68
C ARG A 76 6.25 -6.78 21.86
N GLY A 77 6.44 -6.37 23.12
CA GLY A 77 6.66 -5.01 23.67
C GLY A 77 7.70 -4.07 23.04
N GLY A 78 8.26 -4.35 21.87
CA GLY A 78 9.13 -3.43 21.12
C GLY A 78 8.46 -2.65 19.99
N TYR A 79 7.31 -3.11 19.48
CA TYR A 79 6.68 -2.55 18.25
C TYR A 79 5.42 -1.73 18.50
N ALA A 80 5.01 -1.54 19.76
CA ALA A 80 3.74 -0.90 20.09
C ALA A 80 3.66 0.57 19.62
N TRP A 81 4.78 1.29 19.63
CA TRP A 81 4.88 2.66 19.15
C TRP A 81 4.66 2.79 17.63
N LEU A 82 5.02 1.77 16.85
CA LEU A 82 4.78 1.74 15.39
C LEU A 82 3.29 1.57 15.07
N GLY A 83 2.52 0.97 15.98
CA GLY A 83 1.06 0.93 15.90
C GLY A 83 0.42 2.32 15.89
N ILE A 84 0.96 3.28 16.65
CA ILE A 84 0.43 4.66 16.70
C ILE A 84 0.76 5.44 15.42
N LEU A 85 1.83 5.08 14.71
CA LEU A 85 2.18 5.67 13.41
C LEU A 85 1.29 5.20 12.26
N THR A 86 0.66 4.02 12.38
CA THR A 86 -0.23 3.45 11.36
C THR A 86 -1.30 4.42 10.81
N PRO A 87 -2.09 5.15 11.64
CA PRO A 87 -3.05 6.13 11.14
C PRO A 87 -2.42 7.30 10.38
N VAL A 88 -1.24 7.78 10.80
CA VAL A 88 -0.53 8.86 10.13
C VAL A 88 -0.06 8.41 8.74
N VAL A 89 0.52 7.21 8.66
CA VAL A 89 0.95 6.60 7.39
C VAL A 89 -0.25 6.35 6.47
N ALA A 90 -1.37 5.86 7.01
CA ALA A 90 -2.61 5.66 6.26
C ALA A 90 -3.16 6.97 5.68
N ALA A 91 -3.19 8.05 6.46
CA ALA A 91 -3.63 9.36 5.99
C ALA A 91 -2.72 9.92 4.88
N ALA A 92 -1.40 9.81 5.05
CA ALA A 92 -0.43 10.26 4.05
C ALA A 92 -0.58 9.50 2.72
N TRP A 93 -0.72 8.17 2.79
CA TRP A 93 -0.92 7.33 1.61
C TRP A 93 -2.26 7.56 0.93
N TRP A 94 -3.34 7.75 1.70
CA TRP A 94 -4.64 8.10 1.14
C TRP A 94 -4.59 9.45 0.41
N PHE A 95 -3.95 10.45 0.99
CA PHE A 95 -3.75 11.74 0.35
C PHE A 95 -2.95 11.62 -0.96
N PHE A 96 -1.86 10.84 -0.95
CA PHE A 96 -1.07 10.56 -2.13
C PHE A 96 -1.89 9.83 -3.21
N ALA A 97 -2.65 8.81 -2.83
CA ALA A 97 -3.51 8.04 -3.72
C ALA A 97 -4.54 8.93 -4.42
N VAL A 98 -5.22 9.79 -3.66
CA VAL A 98 -6.22 10.72 -4.21
C VAL A 98 -5.59 11.74 -5.15
N ARG A 99 -4.40 12.26 -4.82
CA ARG A 99 -3.64 13.17 -5.70
C ARG A 99 -3.24 12.50 -7.01
N LEU A 100 -2.73 11.28 -6.93
CA LEU A 100 -2.33 10.48 -8.08
C LEU A 100 -3.55 10.17 -8.95
N PHE A 101 -4.66 9.72 -8.33
CA PHE A 101 -5.91 9.42 -9.01
C PHE A 101 -6.45 10.61 -9.80
N ARG A 102 -6.53 11.80 -9.17
CA ARG A 102 -6.93 13.04 -9.85
C ARG A 102 -5.98 13.40 -11.00
N ARG A 103 -4.69 13.09 -10.89
CA ARG A 103 -3.72 13.32 -11.97
C ARG A 103 -3.89 12.33 -13.12
N GLY A 104 -4.23 11.08 -12.82
CA GLY A 104 -4.57 10.07 -13.81
C GLY A 104 -5.85 10.40 -14.57
N LEU A 105 -6.89 10.87 -13.88
CA LEU A 105 -8.14 11.32 -14.50
C LEU A 105 -7.95 12.44 -15.54
N ARG A 106 -6.99 13.35 -15.34
CA ARG A 106 -6.66 14.38 -16.33
C ARG A 106 -6.03 13.83 -17.61
N ARG A 107 -5.39 12.65 -17.52
CA ARG A 107 -4.77 11.98 -18.67
C ARG A 107 -5.71 10.96 -19.32
N TYR A 108 -6.74 10.53 -18.59
CA TYR A 108 -7.87 9.80 -19.12
C TYR A 108 -8.64 10.72 -20.06
N GLU A 109 -8.19 10.76 -21.31
CA GLU A 109 -9.03 11.16 -22.43
C GLU A 109 -10.24 10.22 -22.37
N SER A 110 -11.41 10.78 -22.07
CA SER A 110 -12.68 10.09 -22.23
C SER A 110 -12.63 9.33 -23.55
N ALA A 111 -13.17 8.11 -23.59
CA ALA A 111 -13.38 7.36 -24.84
C ALA A 111 -14.41 8.08 -25.72
N GLY A 112 -14.07 9.28 -26.17
CA GLY A 112 -14.85 10.22 -26.94
C GLY A 112 -13.94 10.73 -28.05
N HIS A 113 -14.08 10.05 -29.20
CA HIS A 113 -13.49 10.25 -30.53
C HIS A 113 -12.27 9.36 -30.83
#